data_AF-A0A355UA96-F1
#
_entry.id   AF-A0A355UA96-F1
#
_cell.length_a   1.000
_cell.length_b   1.000
_cell.length_c   1.000
_cell.angle_alpha   90.00
_cell.angle_beta   90.00
_cell.angle_gamma   90.00
#
_symmetry.space_group_name_H-M   'P 1'
#
loop_
_entity.id
_entity.type
_entity.pdbx_description
1 polymer ?
#
loop_
_entity_poly.entity_id
_entity_poly.type
_entity_poly.pdbx_seq_one_letter_code
_entity_poly.pdbx_strand_id
1 'polypeptide(L)' 'MYKNTIFDEMTHHQTTSYPVTEERFNVVSHALGFVLSVLATGLMLAKADNRISILSSLVFGSSMMLLYAASTLYHNST' A
#
# COMPACT_ATOMS: atom_id res chain seq x y z
N MET A 1 -0.13 -26.12 42.17
CA MET A 1 0.39 -26.81 40.98
C MET A 1 -0.34 -26.43 39.68
N TYR A 2 -1.65 -26.16 39.68
CA TYR A 2 -2.44 -25.81 38.48
C TYR A 2 -2.26 -24.37 37.95
N LYS A 3 -1.78 -23.42 38.78
CA LYS A 3 -1.66 -22.01 38.37
C LYS A 3 -0.53 -21.75 37.37
N ASN A 4 0.55 -22.54 37.39
CA ASN A 4 1.75 -22.25 36.61
C ASN A 4 1.62 -22.60 35.12
N THR A 5 0.66 -23.44 34.75
CA THR A 5 0.38 -23.84 33.38
C THR A 5 -0.36 -22.76 32.60
N ILE A 6 -1.31 -22.06 33.25
CA ILE A 6 -2.09 -21.00 32.59
C ILE A 6 -1.21 -19.79 32.30
N PHE A 7 -0.31 -19.40 33.21
CA PHE A 7 0.61 -18.26 32.98
C PHE A 7 1.70 -18.54 31.93
N ASP A 8 2.06 -19.80 31.71
CA ASP A 8 3.06 -20.22 30.70
C ASP A 8 2.47 -20.25 29.27
N GLU A 9 1.16 -20.45 29.15
CA GLU A 9 0.43 -20.40 27.86
C GLU A 9 0.25 -18.95 27.35
N MET A 10 0.23 -17.96 28.25
CA MET A 10 -0.01 -16.54 27.89
C MET A 10 1.25 -15.79 27.45
N THR A 11 2.45 -16.38 27.55
CA THR A 11 3.74 -15.70 27.25
C THR A 11 4.25 -15.96 25.84
N HIS A 12 3.65 -16.90 25.10
CA HIS A 12 3.97 -17.15 23.70
C HIS A 12 3.07 -16.33 22.77
N HIS A 13 3.08 -15.00 22.90
CA HIS A 13 2.69 -14.15 21.78
C HIS A 13 3.78 -14.30 20.71
N GLN A 14 3.61 -15.26 19.81
CA GLN A 14 4.40 -15.37 18.59
C GLN A 14 4.16 -14.07 17.82
N THR A 15 5.01 -13.07 18.00
CA THR A 15 5.14 -11.99 17.02
C THR A 15 5.65 -12.70 15.78
N THR A 16 4.73 -13.08 14.89
CA THR A 16 5.06 -13.66 13.60
C THR A 16 5.94 -12.62 12.91
N SER A 17 7.26 -12.82 12.98
CA SER A 17 8.23 -11.95 12.36
C SER A 17 7.94 -12.04 10.87
N TYR A 18 7.30 -11.01 10.33
CA TYR A 18 7.00 -10.95 8.91
C TYR A 18 8.34 -11.08 8.18
N PRO A 19 8.46 -12.02 7.24
CA PRO A 19 9.71 -12.21 6.55
C PRO A 19 10.05 -10.94 5.78
N VAL A 20 11.26 -10.42 5.97
CA VAL A 20 11.79 -9.20 5.31
C VAL A 20 11.64 -9.23 3.79
N THR A 21 11.51 -10.42 3.21
CA THR A 21 11.22 -10.64 1.79
C THR A 21 9.81 -10.24 1.37
N GLU A 22 8.80 -10.43 2.22
CA GLU A 22 7.41 -9.99 1.95
C GLU A 22 7.30 -8.46 1.99
N GLU A 23 7.93 -7.80 2.96
CA GLU A 23 7.96 -6.33 3.03
C GLU A 23 8.61 -5.71 1.79
N ARG A 24 9.74 -6.25 1.33
CA ARG A 24 10.40 -5.77 0.10
C ARG A 24 9.53 -5.93 -1.14
N PHE A 25 8.82 -7.06 -1.26
CA PHE A 25 7.88 -7.27 -2.36
C PHE A 25 6.73 -6.26 -2.32
N ASN A 26 6.24 -5.94 -1.12
CA ASN A 26 5.21 -4.95 -0.91
C ASN A 26 5.67 -3.54 -1.31
N VAL A 27 6.89 -3.14 -0.94
CA VAL A 27 7.44 -1.83 -1.34
C VAL A 27 7.60 -1.72 -2.86
N VAL A 28 8.14 -2.76 -3.50
CA VAL A 28 8.35 -2.77 -4.96
C VAL A 28 7.02 -2.72 -5.70
N SER A 29 6.02 -3.48 -5.27
CA SER A 29 4.70 -3.48 -5.92
C SER A 29 4.00 -2.12 -5.81
N HIS A 30 4.14 -1.43 -4.68
CA HIS A 30 3.56 -0.09 -4.50
C HIS A 30 4.32 0.99 -5.28
N ALA A 31 5.66 0.94 -5.31
CA ALA A 31 6.45 1.86 -6.13
C ALA A 31 6.11 1.72 -7.62
N LEU A 32 5.96 0.48 -8.10
CA LEU A 32 5.52 0.21 -9.47
C LEU A 32 4.08 0.71 -9.70
N GLY A 33 3.17 0.47 -8.75
CA GLY A 33 1.80 0.97 -8.78
C GLY A 33 1.72 2.50 -8.88
N PHE A 34 2.59 3.22 -8.17
CA PHE A 34 2.68 4.68 -8.25
C PHE A 34 3.08 5.15 -9.67
N VAL A 35 4.14 4.56 -10.24
CA VAL A 35 4.60 4.91 -11.60
C VAL A 35 3.52 4.61 -12.64
N LEU A 36 2.88 3.44 -12.55
CA LEU A 36 1.78 3.07 -13.45
C LEU A 36 0.59 4.03 -13.30
N SER A 37 0.29 4.51 -12.10
CA SER A 37 -0.77 5.50 -11.86
C SER A 37 -0.48 6.83 -12.55
N VAL A 38 0.77 7.30 -12.54
CA VAL A 38 1.20 8.50 -13.27
C VAL A 38 0.97 8.33 -14.77
N LEU A 39 1.44 7.21 -15.33
CA LEU A 39 1.31 6.93 -16.76
C LEU A 39 -0.16 6.78 -17.18
N ALA A 40 -0.96 6.02 -16.41
CA ALA A 40 -2.38 5.82 -16.69
C ALA A 40 -3.17 7.13 -16.62
N THR A 41 -2.87 8.00 -15.66
CA THR A 41 -3.49 9.33 -15.55
C THR A 41 -3.18 10.17 -16.78
N GLY A 42 -1.92 10.18 -17.24
CA GLY A 42 -1.51 10.86 -18.46
C GLY A 42 -2.25 10.34 -19.71
N LEU A 43 -2.39 9.02 -19.84
CA LEU A 43 -3.13 8.40 -20.94
C LEU A 43 -4.63 8.72 -20.90
N MET A 44 -5.26 8.71 -19.71
CA MET A 44 -6.66 9.10 -19.57
C MET A 44 -6.87 10.57 -19.93
N LEU A 45 -5.98 11.47 -19.49
CA LEU A 45 -6.03 12.90 -19.86
C LEU A 45 -5.87 13.10 -21.37
N ALA A 46 -4.95 12.38 -22.01
CA ALA A 46 -4.75 12.45 -23.45
C ALA A 46 -5.97 11.96 -24.26
N LYS A 47 -6.81 11.11 -23.67
CA LYS A 47 -8.06 10.61 -24.28
C LYS A 47 -9.32 11.36 -23.82
N ALA A 48 -9.21 12.32 -22.92
CA ALA A 48 -10.38 12.97 -22.34
C ALA A 48 -10.94 14.05 -23.28
N ASP A 49 -12.15 13.83 -23.79
CA ASP A 49 -12.78 14.75 -24.77
C ASP A 49 -13.67 15.82 -24.14
N ASN A 50 -14.00 15.69 -22.85
CA ASN A 50 -14.89 16.64 -22.17
C ASN A 50 -14.45 16.91 -20.73
N ARG A 51 -15.02 17.97 -20.14
CA ARG A 51 -14.68 18.43 -18.78
C ARG A 51 -14.93 17.38 -17.71
N ILE A 52 -15.98 16.57 -17.86
CA ILE A 52 -16.29 15.50 -16.89
C ILE A 52 -15.21 14.42 -16.96
N SER A 53 -14.85 13.97 -18.16
CA SER A 53 -13.78 12.99 -18.37
C SER A 53 -12.44 13.48 -17.81
N ILE A 54 -12.10 14.75 -17.98
CA ILE A 54 -10.88 15.34 -17.39
C ILE A 54 -10.93 15.28 -15.86
N LEU A 55 -12.01 15.77 -15.25
CA LEU A 55 -12.15 15.79 -13.79
C LEU A 55 -12.16 14.38 -13.20
N SER A 56 -12.91 13.45 -13.80
CA SER A 56 -12.93 12.05 -13.38
C SER A 56 -11.55 11.40 -13.49
N SER A 57 -10.80 11.68 -14.57
CA SER A 57 -9.44 11.15 -14.75
C SER A 57 -8.48 11.69 -13.69
N LEU A 58 -8.58 12.98 -13.35
CA LEU A 58 -7.76 13.60 -12.31
C LEU A 58 -8.09 13.07 -10.91
N VAL A 59 -9.38 12.93 -10.57
CA VAL A 59 -9.80 12.41 -9.26
C VAL A 59 -9.36 10.94 -9.11
N PHE A 60 -9.60 10.11 -10.13
CA PHE A 60 -9.18 8.71 -10.10
C PHE A 60 -7.65 8.58 -10.04
N GLY A 61 -6.94 9.29 -10.93
CA GLY A 61 -5.49 9.27 -11.02
C GLY A 61 -4.79 9.72 -9.74
N SER A 62 -5.22 10.85 -9.18
CA SER A 62 -4.67 11.37 -7.92
C SER A 62 -4.96 10.45 -6.74
N SER A 63 -6.15 9.84 -6.67
CA SER A 63 -6.48 8.86 -5.63
C SER A 63 -5.54 7.65 -5.68
N MET A 64 -5.27 7.13 -6.89
CA MET A 64 -4.34 6.00 -7.06
C MET A 64 -2.90 6.38 -6.71
N MET A 65 -2.43 7.57 -7.12
CA MET A 65 -1.12 8.09 -6.72
C MET A 65 -1.01 8.20 -5.19
N LEU A 66 -2.02 8.76 -4.51
CA LEU A 66 -2.04 8.90 -3.05
C LEU A 66 -2.05 7.54 -2.34
N LEU A 67 -2.84 6.58 -2.82
CA LEU A 67 -2.90 5.22 -2.28
C LEU A 67 -1.52 4.55 -2.30
N TYR A 68 -0.86 4.56 -3.47
CA TYR A 68 0.46 3.93 -3.61
C TYR A 68 1.57 4.71 -2.89
N ALA A 69 1.51 6.03 -2.90
CA ALA A 69 2.46 6.88 -2.18
C ALA A 69 2.35 6.68 -0.66
N ALA A 70 1.13 6.64 -0.11
CA ALA A 70 0.90 6.40 1.31
C ALA A 70 1.49 5.05 1.75
N SER A 71 1.29 3.99 0.97
CA SER A 71 1.85 2.67 1.28
C SER A 71 3.39 2.62 1.18
N THR A 72 3.97 3.38 0.24
CA THR A 72 5.43 3.51 0.10
C THR A 72 6.04 4.32 1.26
N LEU A 73 5.41 5.43 1.64
CA LEU A 73 5.86 6.29 2.74
C LEU A 73 5.70 5.61 4.10
N TYR A 74 4.67 4.79 4.29
CA TYR A 74 4.45 4.05 5.53
C TYR A 74 5.61 3.08 5.84
N HIS A 75 6.22 2.48 4.82
CA HIS A 75 7.42 1.64 4.97
C HIS A 75 8.72 2.43 5.16
N ASN A 76 8.74 3.75 4.94
CA ASN A 76 9.92 4.61 5.13
C ASN A 76 9.90 5.35 6.49
N SER A 77 8.86 5.15 7.31
CA SER A 77 8.70 5.80 8.61
C SER A 77 8.87 4.87 9.83
N THR A 78 9.36 3.65 9.63
CA THR A 78 9.70 2.68 10.69
C THR A 78 11.06 2.09 10.40
#